data_AF-A0A9D8MAP1-F1
#
_entry.id   AF-A0A9D8MAP1-F1
#
_cell.length_a   1.000
_cell.length_b   1.000
_cell.length_c   1.000
_cell.angle_alpha   90.00
_cell.angle_beta   90.00
_cell.angle_gamma   90.00
#
_symmetry.space_group_name_H-M   'P 1'
#
loop_
_entity.id
_entity.type
_entity.pdbx_description
1 polymer ?
#
loop_
_entity_poly.entity_id
_entity_poly.type
_entity_poly.pdbx_seq_one_letter_code
_entity_poly.pdbx_strand_id
1 'polypeptide(L)'
;MTKGKIDAPSKKAAIAKLRERGINPREINESSNILDKEFNLGRSKVKNQDFVIYCRQFATLIRAGVSVVDATNILARQTRSKSLKRALE
;
A
#
# COMPACT_ATOMS: atom_id res chain seq x y z
N MET A 1 -18.09 -13.47 -24.02
CA MET A 1 -18.00 -12.04 -23.63
C MET A 1 -16.52 -11.68 -23.55
N THR A 2 -16.03 -10.86 -24.49
CA THR A 2 -14.61 -10.54 -24.61
C THR A 2 -14.28 -9.32 -23.75
N LYS A 3 -13.27 -9.44 -22.88
CA LYS A 3 -12.74 -8.32 -22.10
C LYS A 3 -11.48 -7.79 -22.80
N GLY A 4 -11.31 -6.47 -22.82
CA GLY A 4 -10.16 -5.81 -23.44
C GLY A 4 -9.73 -4.58 -22.65
N LYS A 5 -8.51 -4.10 -22.92
CA LYS A 5 -7.98 -2.83 -22.40
C LYS A 5 -7.74 -1.87 -23.55
N ILE A 6 -7.99 -0.58 -23.32
CA ILE A 6 -7.75 0.47 -24.30
C ILE A 6 -7.14 1.68 -23.62
N ASP A 7 -6.07 2.21 -24.20
CA ASP A 7 -5.43 3.43 -23.71
C ASP A 7 -6.15 4.67 -24.23
N ALA A 8 -6.65 5.47 -23.30
CA ALA A 8 -7.34 6.71 -23.59
C ALA A 8 -7.12 7.74 -22.47
N PRO A 9 -7.04 9.04 -22.82
CA PRO A 9 -6.80 10.10 -21.84
C PRO A 9 -7.97 10.37 -20.89
N SER A 10 -9.16 9.83 -21.18
CA SER A 10 -10.35 9.91 -20.32
C SER A 10 -11.37 8.84 -20.68
N LYS A 11 -12.30 8.55 -19.77
CA LYS A 11 -13.43 7.64 -20.03
C LYS A 11 -14.23 8.03 -21.27
N LYS A 12 -14.45 9.34 -21.50
CA LYS A 12 -15.15 9.86 -22.70
C LYS A 12 -14.38 9.56 -23.99
N ALA A 13 -13.06 9.73 -23.97
CA ALA A 13 -12.19 9.40 -25.10
C ALA A 13 -12.10 7.88 -25.34
N ALA A 14 -12.14 7.06 -24.28
CA ALA A 14 -12.21 5.60 -24.39
C ALA A 14 -13.50 5.14 -25.09
N ILE A 15 -14.64 5.73 -24.72
CA ILE A 15 -15.94 5.45 -25.36
C ILE A 15 -15.90 5.83 -26.84
N ALA A 16 -15.36 7.01 -27.17
CA ALA A 16 -15.25 7.45 -28.57
C ALA A 16 -14.42 6.47 -29.41
N LYS A 17 -13.22 6.09 -28.94
CA LYS A 17 -12.36 5.11 -29.62
C LYS A 17 -13.01 3.72 -29.76
N LEU A 18 -13.76 3.28 -28.75
CA LEU A 18 -14.46 1.99 -28.81
C LEU A 18 -15.61 2.03 -29.83
N ARG A 19 -16.34 3.14 -29.89
CA ARG A 19 -17.41 3.36 -30.88
C ARG A 19 -16.87 3.44 -32.31
N GLU A 20 -15.74 4.11 -32.54
CA GLU A 20 -15.05 4.12 -33.85
C GLU A 20 -14.67 2.72 -34.32
N ARG A 21 -14.38 1.81 -33.39
CA ARG A 21 -14.11 0.39 -33.68
C ARG A 21 -15.37 -0.48 -33.78
N GLY A 22 -16.56 0.14 -33.73
CA GLY A 22 -17.85 -0.57 -33.79
C GLY A 22 -18.20 -1.35 -32.51
N ILE A 23 -17.49 -1.10 -31.40
CA ILE A 23 -17.67 -1.80 -30.13
C ILE A 23 -18.47 -0.90 -29.18
N ASN A 24 -19.63 -1.38 -28.71
CA ASN A 24 -20.42 -0.68 -27.71
C ASN A 24 -20.19 -1.30 -26.31
N PRO A 25 -19.40 -0.67 -25.44
CA PRO A 25 -19.02 -1.24 -24.15
C PRO A 25 -20.18 -1.21 -23.16
N ARG A 26 -20.44 -2.34 -22.48
CA ARG A 26 -21.45 -2.45 -21.42
C ARG A 26 -20.99 -1.86 -20.08
N GLU A 27 -19.70 -1.93 -19.80
CA GLU A 27 -19.07 -1.42 -18.58
C GLU A 27 -17.66 -0.94 -18.91
N ILE A 28 -17.27 0.22 -18.38
CA ILE A 28 -15.92 0.79 -18.53
C ILE A 28 -15.45 1.21 -17.15
N ASN A 29 -14.39 0.53 -16.69
CA ASN A 29 -13.68 0.85 -15.47
C ASN A 29 -12.30 1.40 -15.84
N GLU A 30 -11.88 2.46 -15.16
CA GLU A 30 -10.53 2.99 -15.31
C GLU A 30 -9.55 1.97 -14.73
N SER A 31 -8.62 1.49 -15.56
CA SER A 31 -7.52 0.69 -15.06
C SER A 31 -6.60 1.61 -14.28
N SER A 32 -6.62 1.49 -12.95
CA SER A 32 -5.73 2.24 -12.05
C SER A 32 -4.30 2.09 -12.56
N ASN A 33 -3.63 3.21 -12.83
CA ASN A 33 -2.29 3.23 -13.38
C ASN A 33 -1.35 2.38 -12.52
N ILE A 34 -0.69 1.43 -13.16
CA ILE A 34 0.36 0.60 -12.53
C ILE A 34 1.49 1.50 -12.00
N LEU A 35 1.71 2.65 -12.64
CA LEU A 35 2.68 3.69 -12.26
C LEU A 35 2.41 4.29 -10.87
N ASP A 36 1.16 4.50 -10.46
CA ASP A 36 0.84 4.97 -9.10
C ASP A 36 1.15 3.91 -8.03
N LYS A 37 1.15 2.63 -8.44
CA LYS A 37 1.50 1.50 -7.58
C LYS A 37 3.02 1.39 -7.39
N GLU A 38 3.81 1.75 -8.39
CA GLU A 38 5.27 1.82 -8.31
C GLU A 38 5.75 2.94 -7.37
N PHE A 39 5.10 4.12 -7.39
CA PHE A 39 5.43 5.20 -6.47
C PHE A 39 5.11 4.87 -5.00
N ASN A 40 4.07 4.05 -4.76
CA ASN A 40 3.72 3.57 -3.42
C ASN A 40 4.57 2.39 -2.92
N LEU A 41 5.36 1.75 -3.79
CA LEU A 41 6.23 0.64 -3.39
C LEU A 41 7.36 1.09 -2.44
N GLY A 42 7.78 2.36 -2.55
CA GLY A 42 8.79 2.97 -1.67
C GLY A 42 8.27 3.33 -0.26
N ARG A 43 6.97 3.62 -0.13
CA ARG A 43 6.26 3.82 1.15
C ARG A 43 5.44 2.58 1.50
N SER A 44 6.14 1.46 1.70
CA SER A 44 5.51 0.25 2.22
C SER A 44 4.84 0.55 3.56
N LYS A 45 3.52 0.41 3.63
CA LYS A 45 2.76 0.47 4.90
C LYS A 45 3.26 -0.60 5.85
N VAL A 46 3.25 -0.28 7.15
CA VAL A 46 3.49 -1.28 8.20
C VAL A 46 2.43 -2.36 8.10
N LYS A 47 2.85 -3.63 8.05
CA LYS A 47 1.92 -4.76 8.08
C LYS A 47 1.27 -4.85 9.45
N ASN A 48 -0.03 -5.14 9.49
CA ASN A 48 -0.76 -5.29 10.75
C ASN A 48 -0.10 -6.31 11.70
N GLN A 49 0.41 -7.42 11.17
CA GLN A 49 1.10 -8.42 11.98
C GLN A 49 2.35 -7.85 12.68
N ASP A 50 3.17 -7.07 11.97
CA ASP A 50 4.38 -6.46 12.54
C ASP A 50 4.00 -5.46 13.65
N PHE A 51 2.93 -4.71 13.44
CA PHE A 51 2.43 -3.76 14.43
C PHE A 51 1.89 -4.44 15.69
N VAL A 52 1.14 -5.54 15.54
CA VAL A 52 0.66 -6.33 16.69
C VAL A 52 1.82 -6.91 17.50
N ILE A 53 2.88 -7.39 16.83
CA ILE A 53 4.08 -7.89 17.50
C ILE A 53 4.77 -6.76 18.27
N TYR A 54 4.95 -5.59 17.65
CA TYR A 54 5.48 -4.41 18.32
C TYR A 54 4.70 -4.08 19.59
N CYS A 55 3.38 -3.99 19.53
CA CYS A 55 2.54 -3.65 20.70
C CYS A 55 2.70 -4.67 21.84
N ARG A 56 2.79 -5.96 21.54
CA ARG A 56 3.00 -7.00 22.55
C ARG A 56 4.37 -6.88 23.21
N GLN A 57 5.43 -6.70 22.43
CA GLN A 57 6.79 -6.58 22.94
C GLN A 57 6.97 -5.28 23.75
N PHE A 58 6.41 -4.18 23.24
CA PHE A 58 6.40 -2.89 23.91
C PHE A 58 5.71 -2.98 25.26
N ALA A 59 4.51 -3.58 25.33
CA ALA A 59 3.80 -3.77 26.60
C ALA A 59 4.62 -4.58 27.63
N THR A 60 5.36 -5.60 27.20
CA THR A 60 6.26 -6.36 28.08
C THR A 60 7.40 -5.49 28.62
N LEU A 61 8.04 -4.68 27.77
CA LEU A 61 9.12 -3.77 28.18
C LEU A 61 8.63 -2.71 29.17
N ILE A 62 7.47 -2.11 28.91
CA ILE A 62 6.86 -1.13 29.82
C ILE A 62 6.54 -1.77 31.18
N ARG A 63 6.00 -2.99 31.20
CA ARG A 63 5.75 -3.72 32.46
C ARG A 63 7.03 -4.07 33.22
N ALA A 64 8.14 -4.25 32.50
CA ALA A 64 9.47 -4.47 33.09
C ALA A 64 10.14 -3.18 33.58
N GLY A 65 9.48 -2.02 33.47
CA GLY A 65 10.00 -0.73 33.92
C GLY A 65 10.97 -0.07 32.94
N VAL A 66 11.05 -0.54 31.70
CA VAL A 66 11.85 0.11 30.66
C VAL A 66 11.16 1.42 30.24
N SER A 67 11.95 2.48 30.09
CA SER A 67 11.42 3.78 29.65
C SER A 67 10.77 3.67 28.27
N VAL A 68 9.79 4.53 27.98
CA VAL A 68 9.11 4.54 26.68
C VAL A 68 10.11 4.75 25.53
N VAL A 69 11.08 5.66 25.73
CA VAL A 69 12.11 5.98 24.74
C VAL A 69 13.01 4.77 24.50
N ASP A 70 13.49 4.11 25.56
CA ASP A 70 14.36 2.94 25.43
C ASP A 70 13.62 1.75 24.84
N ALA A 71 12.38 1.52 25.26
CA ALA A 71 11.56 0.43 24.73
C ALA A 71 11.35 0.58 23.22
N THR A 72 11.01 1.79 22.76
CA THR A 72 10.89 2.07 21.33
C THR A 72 12.22 1.90 20.59
N ASN A 73 13.33 2.38 21.14
CA ASN A 73 14.67 2.21 20.55
C ASN A 73 15.10 0.74 20.45
N ILE A 74 14.85 -0.07 21.49
CA ILE A 74 15.15 -1.50 21.50
C ILE A 74 14.36 -2.20 20.38
N LEU A 75 13.06 -1.92 20.27
CA LEU A 75 12.20 -2.55 19.27
C LEU A 75 12.51 -2.07 17.84
N ALA A 76 12.91 -0.81 17.65
CA ALA A 76 13.37 -0.28 16.37
C ALA A 76 14.62 -1.03 15.86
N ARG A 77 15.55 -1.37 16.76
CA ARG A 77 16.77 -2.13 16.42
C ARG A 77 16.48 -3.61 16.15
N GLN A 78 15.47 -4.19 16.79
CA GLN A 78 15.13 -5.61 16.67
C GLN A 78 14.14 -5.92 15.55
N THR A 79 13.35 -4.95 15.08
CA THR A 79 12.31 -5.20 14.07
C THR A 79 12.92 -5.54 12.71
N ARG A 80 12.41 -6.61 12.09
CA ARG A 80 12.78 -7.02 10.71
C ARG A 80 11.98 -6.28 9.64
N SER A 81 10.92 -5.58 10.05
CA SER A 81 10.03 -4.85 9.16
C SER A 81 10.64 -3.50 8.81
N LYS A 82 11.12 -3.35 7.57
CA LYS A 82 11.74 -2.10 7.09
C LYS A 82 10.81 -0.90 7.21
N SER A 83 9.52 -1.11 6.97
CA SER A 83 8.48 -0.08 7.12
C SER A 83 8.27 0.33 8.58
N LEU A 84 8.28 -0.64 9.50
CA LEU A 84 8.13 -0.35 10.93
C LEU A 84 9.39 0.30 11.49
N LYS A 85 10.57 -0.19 11.11
CA LYS A 85 11.86 0.40 11.50
C LYS A 85 11.92 1.89 11.16
N ARG A 86 11.60 2.24 9.91
CA ARG A 86 11.52 3.64 9.45
C ARG A 86 10.47 4.50 10.16
N ALA A 87 9.49 3.89 10.81
CA ALA A 87 8.46 4.60 11.56
C ALA A 87 8.84 4.79 13.04
N LEU A 88 9.81 4.02 13.53
CA LEU A 88 10.32 4.10 14.90
C LEU A 88 11.63 4.88 15.00
N GLU A 89 12.35 5.05 13.89
CA GLU A 89 13.51 5.94 13.70
C GLU A 89 13.06 7.35 13.26
#